data_AF-A0A831ULL8-F1
#
_entry.id   AF-A0A831ULL8-F1
#
_cell.length_a   1.000
_cell.length_b   1.000
_cell.length_c   1.000
_cell.angle_alpha   90.00
_cell.angle_beta   90.00
_cell.angle_gamma   90.00
#
_symmetry.space_group_name_H-M   'P 1'
#
loop_
_entity.id
_entity.type
_entity.pdbx_description
1 polymer ?
#
loop_
_entity_poly.entity_id
_entity_poly.type
_entity_poly.pdbx_seq_one_letter_code
_entity_poly.pdbx_strand_id
1 'polypeptide(L)'
;MALRRATARGLALWVLFGIVAVGLRGIRWDEDYEFAQVIAGVVAYPDGHPLAHYARSIYSLQPRLPAALMAVTRSPALHCGVRNSLFLMATVTPPFLLGVLLTRRALYGHVAAALTLVGAHVVLYSTYPQFVWPHMYSNGHVGMGFALLTLYLLCSKSWRGGGFLLGLMPCIHLGQWTPLLFFAAIGALYLRRSENREIPWAKAAAWTAAGFTVSASVYCFTRMTEFPLSVSGPYVGTAETQAVWRGYMAHYASHRSLPWSTGHIALFAAPLLGVAAARCETREGGRAWPWIGVTAYGLCVASIVWSTMALHMLLGPKVPHVVVAWMPYRLMNHVSLLLVVMSVAAVAGRRDQPGVGWVALAAVTAFGIMRPLLPGVVNAELYTRYIQTGLGALLFLYGSAVGAVGCRLNGDRHFLIPWAVLGLIGWLCLAWVHQWGAACVALGAGAVLFLGRTIGQRPLRPARHLPAFLASILTAVLAYGQWAHREHLPVSSFERRMVHYLEGRGDGDAMLVTDYHQEGMQARTGHPIMTDMATMTWIPYRPSLGPALDKLYGDLYGFRFSMPPGEHRQPWFEHWRARTQQEWLRLGEEYDFRYVVAPAFIELDLPLAIEGAEQRLYRIPMEDPAE
;
A
#
# COMPACT_ATOMS: atom_id res chain seq x y z
N MET A 1 -13.41 -10.23 30.52
CA MET A 1 -13.49 -8.74 30.61
C MET A 1 -12.11 -8.06 30.50
N ALA A 2 -11.07 -8.53 31.21
CA ALA A 2 -9.74 -7.91 31.21
C ALA A 2 -9.10 -7.77 29.81
N LEU A 3 -9.11 -8.84 29.00
CA LEU A 3 -8.55 -8.80 27.64
C LEU A 3 -9.22 -7.74 26.76
N ARG A 4 -10.56 -7.64 26.78
CA ARG A 4 -11.28 -6.61 26.01
C ARG A 4 -10.86 -5.19 26.40
N ARG A 5 -10.71 -4.92 27.71
CA ARG A 5 -10.22 -3.63 28.20
C ARG A 5 -8.79 -3.35 27.73
N ALA A 6 -7.92 -4.36 27.78
CA ALA A 6 -6.54 -4.23 27.29
C ALA A 6 -6.48 -4.00 25.77
N THR A 7 -7.30 -4.72 24.99
CA THR A 7 -7.43 -4.51 23.54
C THR A 7 -7.91 -3.10 23.23
N ALA A 8 -8.95 -2.62 23.91
CA ALA A 8 -9.48 -1.28 23.70
C ALA A 8 -8.46 -0.19 24.02
N ARG A 9 -7.73 -0.32 25.15
CA ARG A 9 -6.64 0.60 25.51
C ARG A 9 -5.51 0.59 24.50
N GLY A 10 -5.09 -0.59 24.05
CA GLY A 10 -4.02 -0.69 23.05
C GLY A 10 -4.45 -0.18 21.67
N LEU A 11 -5.72 -0.35 21.29
CA LEU A 11 -6.26 0.24 20.08
C LEU A 11 -6.27 1.77 20.18
N ALA A 12 -6.75 2.32 21.29
CA ALA A 12 -6.74 3.76 21.55
C ALA A 12 -5.31 4.34 21.50
N LEU A 13 -4.33 3.62 22.08
CA LEU A 13 -2.91 3.99 22.00
C LEU A 13 -2.44 4.11 20.55
N TRP A 14 -2.72 3.10 19.71
CA TRP A 14 -2.25 3.10 18.33
C TRP A 14 -2.98 4.09 17.42
N VAL A 15 -4.24 4.38 17.69
CA VAL A 15 -4.98 5.47 17.04
C VAL A 15 -4.37 6.82 17.40
N LEU A 16 -4.15 7.06 18.70
CA LEU A 16 -3.51 8.29 19.17
C LEU A 16 -2.07 8.42 18.62
N PHE A 17 -1.31 7.33 18.59
CA PHE A 17 0.01 7.29 17.97
C PHE A 17 -0.04 7.72 16.50
N GLY A 18 -1.00 7.23 15.71
CA GLY A 18 -1.13 7.63 14.31
C GLY A 18 -1.28 9.15 14.13
N ILE A 19 -2.08 9.80 14.99
CA ILE A 19 -2.29 11.26 14.97
C ILE A 19 -1.02 11.99 15.43
N VAL A 20 -0.49 11.62 16.60
CA VAL A 20 0.68 12.29 17.19
C VAL A 20 1.91 12.12 16.30
N ALA A 21 2.13 10.94 15.73
CA ALA A 21 3.28 10.66 14.90
C ALA A 21 3.25 11.45 13.58
N VAL A 22 2.07 11.70 12.99
CA VAL A 22 1.94 12.63 11.85
C VAL A 22 2.29 14.05 12.27
N GLY A 23 1.79 14.51 13.42
CA GLY A 23 2.14 15.83 13.97
C GLY A 23 3.64 16.00 14.20
N LEU A 24 4.30 14.98 14.76
CA LEU A 24 5.75 14.99 15.03
C LEU A 24 6.59 14.95 13.75
N ARG A 25 6.21 14.12 12.77
CA ARG A 25 6.90 13.95 11.48
C ARG A 25 6.69 15.12 10.53
N GLY A 26 5.62 15.89 10.72
CA GLY A 26 5.13 16.83 9.73
C GLY A 26 4.21 16.14 8.72
N ILE A 27 3.21 16.91 8.28
CA ILE A 27 2.18 16.46 7.35
C ILE A 27 2.80 16.36 5.95
N ARG A 28 2.48 15.31 5.21
CA ARG A 28 2.94 15.07 3.84
C ARG A 28 1.77 15.16 2.87
N TRP A 29 2.03 15.65 1.66
CA TRP A 29 1.07 15.64 0.57
C TRP A 29 0.53 14.23 0.33
N ASP A 30 -0.73 14.15 -0.10
CA ASP A 30 -1.49 12.92 -0.32
C ASP A 30 -2.23 13.05 -1.66
N GLU A 31 -2.23 11.98 -2.47
CA GLU A 31 -2.85 11.92 -3.80
C GLU A 31 -4.34 12.31 -3.79
N ASP A 32 -5.06 11.98 -2.71
CA ASP A 32 -6.48 12.32 -2.63
C ASP A 32 -6.70 13.81 -2.44
N TYR A 33 -5.68 14.59 -2.07
CA TYR A 33 -5.78 16.06 -2.01
C TYR A 33 -5.96 16.65 -3.41
N GLU A 34 -5.25 16.11 -4.41
CA GLU A 34 -5.35 16.58 -5.80
C GLU A 34 -6.72 16.27 -6.38
N PHE A 35 -7.22 15.05 -6.15
CA PHE A 35 -8.58 14.69 -6.54
C PHE A 35 -9.63 15.51 -5.78
N ALA A 36 -9.41 15.79 -4.49
CA ALA A 36 -10.31 16.61 -3.71
C ALA A 36 -10.42 18.04 -4.23
N GLN A 37 -9.30 18.65 -4.65
CA GLN A 37 -9.30 19.98 -5.26
C GLN A 37 -10.18 20.02 -6.52
N VAL A 38 -10.06 19.02 -7.38
CA VAL A 38 -10.81 18.92 -8.65
C VAL A 38 -12.29 18.64 -8.41
N ILE A 39 -12.62 17.71 -7.52
CA ILE A 39 -14.01 17.35 -7.18
C ILE A 39 -14.71 18.53 -6.50
N ALA A 40 -14.02 19.26 -5.63
CA ALA A 40 -14.57 20.43 -4.93
C ALA A 40 -14.56 21.71 -5.78
N GLY A 41 -14.01 21.67 -7.01
CA GLY A 41 -13.92 22.83 -7.89
C GLY A 41 -12.96 23.92 -7.42
N VAL A 42 -11.99 23.57 -6.57
CA VAL A 42 -10.91 24.48 -6.13
C VAL A 42 -9.87 24.65 -7.24
N VAL A 43 -9.60 23.58 -7.99
CA VAL A 43 -8.76 23.61 -9.19
C VAL A 43 -9.65 23.27 -10.38
N ALA A 44 -9.84 24.23 -11.26
CA ALA A 44 -10.62 24.07 -12.48
C ALA A 44 -9.77 23.42 -13.57
N TYR A 45 -10.43 22.57 -14.37
CA TYR A 45 -9.84 21.93 -15.53
C TYR A 45 -10.76 22.16 -16.72
N PRO A 46 -10.22 22.31 -17.95
CA PRO A 46 -11.05 22.38 -19.16
C PRO A 46 -11.96 21.16 -19.30
N ASP A 47 -13.13 21.38 -19.90
CA ASP A 47 -14.02 20.30 -20.29
C ASP A 47 -13.27 19.32 -21.22
N GLY A 48 -13.45 18.02 -20.99
CA GLY A 48 -12.72 17.00 -21.74
C GLY A 48 -11.37 16.58 -21.14
N HIS A 49 -10.81 17.34 -20.19
CA HIS A 49 -9.50 16.99 -19.63
C HIS A 49 -9.53 15.62 -18.92
N PRO A 50 -8.63 14.66 -19.26
CA PRO A 50 -8.68 13.30 -18.72
C PRO A 50 -8.65 13.23 -17.18
N LEU A 51 -7.90 14.11 -16.52
CA LEU A 51 -7.84 14.18 -15.05
C LEU A 51 -9.20 14.57 -14.44
N ALA A 52 -9.88 15.58 -14.98
CA ALA A 52 -11.19 16.00 -14.51
C ALA A 52 -12.23 14.88 -14.65
N HIS A 53 -12.22 14.21 -15.81
CA HIS A 53 -13.05 13.02 -16.03
C HIS A 53 -12.73 11.93 -15.00
N TYR A 54 -11.46 11.58 -14.81
CA TYR A 54 -11.05 10.53 -13.89
C TYR A 54 -11.49 10.85 -12.46
N ALA A 55 -11.08 12.01 -11.93
CA ALA A 55 -11.37 12.44 -10.55
C ALA A 55 -12.87 12.45 -10.22
N ARG A 56 -13.73 12.89 -11.15
CA ARG A 56 -15.19 12.91 -10.94
C ARG A 56 -15.88 11.57 -11.16
N SER A 57 -15.25 10.65 -11.88
CA SER A 57 -15.77 9.30 -12.14
C SER A 57 -15.30 8.22 -11.19
N ILE A 58 -14.27 8.50 -10.36
CA ILE A 58 -13.68 7.48 -9.52
C ILE A 58 -14.71 6.98 -8.50
N TYR A 59 -15.00 5.69 -8.57
CA TYR A 59 -15.85 5.01 -7.61
C TYR A 59 -15.04 4.67 -6.36
N SER A 60 -14.84 5.67 -5.51
CA SER A 60 -14.13 5.53 -4.24
C SER A 60 -14.60 6.57 -3.24
N LEU A 61 -14.86 6.13 -2.02
CA LEU A 61 -15.13 6.99 -0.88
C LEU A 61 -13.88 7.76 -0.45
N GLN A 62 -12.69 7.20 -0.74
CA GLN A 62 -11.41 7.75 -0.29
C GLN A 62 -11.10 9.15 -0.81
N PRO A 63 -11.34 9.54 -2.08
CA PRO A 63 -11.23 10.93 -2.54
C PRO A 63 -12.51 11.77 -2.35
N ARG A 64 -13.68 11.16 -2.10
CA ARG A 64 -14.95 11.88 -1.93
C ARG A 64 -15.08 12.52 -0.55
N LEU A 65 -14.68 11.81 0.51
CA LEU A 65 -14.67 12.36 1.86
C LEU A 65 -13.68 13.55 2.00
N PRO A 66 -12.44 13.43 1.52
CA PRO A 66 -11.55 14.55 1.20
C PRO A 66 -12.19 15.72 0.47
N ALA A 67 -12.89 15.49 -0.63
CA ALA A 67 -13.53 16.57 -1.38
C ALA A 67 -14.60 17.29 -0.54
N ALA A 68 -15.39 16.56 0.24
CA ALA A 68 -16.34 17.16 1.17
C ALA A 68 -15.65 17.97 2.27
N LEU A 69 -14.54 17.45 2.84
CA LEU A 69 -13.73 18.17 3.83
C LEU A 69 -13.07 19.42 3.22
N MET A 70 -12.61 19.32 1.98
CA MET A 70 -12.04 20.44 1.22
C MET A 70 -13.07 21.55 1.02
N ALA A 71 -14.30 21.19 0.62
CA ALA A 71 -15.38 22.15 0.39
C ALA A 71 -15.70 22.99 1.63
N VAL A 72 -15.49 22.44 2.83
CA VAL A 72 -15.73 23.14 4.10
C VAL A 72 -14.50 23.90 4.60
N THR A 73 -13.30 23.32 4.47
CA THR A 73 -12.13 23.78 5.24
C THR A 73 -11.05 24.45 4.38
N ARG A 74 -10.96 24.10 3.09
CA ARG A 74 -9.92 24.54 2.15
C ARG A 74 -8.48 24.41 2.69
N SER A 75 -8.25 23.53 3.68
CA SER A 75 -6.98 23.42 4.38
C SER A 75 -6.19 22.19 3.89
N PRO A 76 -5.07 22.36 3.16
CA PRO A 76 -4.21 21.23 2.79
C PRO A 76 -3.69 20.47 4.01
N ALA A 77 -3.32 21.19 5.07
CA ALA A 77 -2.80 20.61 6.29
C ALA A 77 -3.82 19.70 6.97
N LEU A 78 -5.07 20.15 7.13
CA LEU A 78 -6.11 19.32 7.73
C LEU A 78 -6.40 18.09 6.86
N HIS A 79 -6.56 18.29 5.55
CA HIS A 79 -6.87 17.21 4.62
C HIS A 79 -5.78 16.13 4.62
N CYS A 80 -4.55 16.53 4.31
CA CYS A 80 -3.41 15.63 4.25
C CYS A 80 -3.09 15.05 5.63
N GLY A 81 -3.28 15.82 6.71
CA GLY A 81 -3.09 15.35 8.09
C GLY A 81 -4.03 14.21 8.46
N VAL A 82 -5.31 14.31 8.10
CA VAL A 82 -6.30 13.25 8.29
C VAL A 82 -5.92 12.00 7.49
N ARG A 83 -5.59 12.16 6.20
CA ARG A 83 -5.17 11.05 5.32
C ARG A 83 -3.90 10.35 5.81
N ASN A 84 -2.88 11.12 6.16
CA ASN A 84 -1.64 10.61 6.73
C ASN A 84 -1.88 9.87 8.05
N SER A 85 -2.78 10.37 8.90
CA SER A 85 -3.13 9.72 10.16
C SER A 85 -3.83 8.40 9.91
N LEU A 86 -4.79 8.38 8.97
CA LEU A 86 -5.49 7.16 8.55
C LEU A 86 -4.52 6.12 7.96
N PHE A 87 -3.55 6.56 7.15
CA PHE A 87 -2.48 5.72 6.64
C PHE A 87 -1.71 5.03 7.78
N LEU A 88 -1.24 5.79 8.77
CA LEU A 88 -0.53 5.20 9.91
C LEU A 88 -1.42 4.27 10.73
N MET A 89 -2.68 4.64 10.97
CA MET A 89 -3.63 3.75 11.65
C MET A 89 -3.83 2.44 10.87
N ALA A 90 -3.92 2.50 9.53
CA ALA A 90 -3.99 1.33 8.66
C ALA A 90 -2.71 0.47 8.73
N THR A 91 -1.55 1.09 8.98
CA THR A 91 -0.29 0.37 9.22
C THR A 91 -0.31 -0.39 10.55
N VAL A 92 -0.68 0.25 11.67
CA VAL A 92 -0.43 -0.31 13.01
C VAL A 92 -1.60 -1.02 13.66
N THR A 93 -2.84 -0.59 13.37
CA THR A 93 -4.02 -1.14 14.07
C THR A 93 -4.35 -2.57 13.64
N PRO A 94 -4.27 -2.98 12.35
CA PRO A 94 -4.54 -4.37 12.00
C PRO A 94 -3.52 -5.36 12.59
N PRO A 95 -2.19 -5.12 12.52
CA PRO A 95 -1.21 -5.99 13.18
C PRO A 95 -1.41 -6.11 14.68
N PHE A 96 -1.74 -4.99 15.35
CA PHE A 96 -2.07 -5.01 16.77
C PHE A 96 -3.27 -5.93 17.03
N LEU A 97 -4.41 -5.67 16.39
CA LEU A 97 -5.67 -6.39 16.62
C LEU A 97 -5.56 -7.87 16.27
N LEU A 98 -4.94 -8.21 15.14
CA LEU A 98 -4.70 -9.60 14.73
C LEU A 98 -3.70 -10.28 15.67
N GLY A 99 -2.65 -9.59 16.12
CA GLY A 99 -1.72 -10.11 17.12
C GLY A 99 -2.41 -10.41 18.45
N VAL A 100 -3.30 -9.53 18.91
CA VAL A 100 -4.13 -9.78 20.10
C VAL A 100 -5.09 -10.95 19.86
N LEU A 101 -5.67 -11.07 18.67
CA LEU A 101 -6.60 -12.14 18.32
C LEU A 101 -5.93 -13.51 18.39
N LEU A 102 -4.75 -13.66 17.79
CA LEU A 102 -4.01 -14.92 17.73
C LEU A 102 -3.39 -15.30 19.10
N THR A 103 -2.86 -14.33 19.85
CA THR A 103 -2.16 -14.60 21.13
C THR A 103 -3.04 -14.49 22.37
N ARG A 104 -4.20 -13.86 22.26
CA ARG A 104 -5.08 -13.45 23.38
C ARG A 104 -4.39 -12.56 24.40
N ARG A 105 -3.35 -11.82 23.99
CA ARG A 105 -2.58 -10.92 24.86
C ARG A 105 -2.29 -9.63 24.12
N ALA A 106 -2.73 -8.50 24.68
CA ALA A 106 -2.50 -7.17 24.10
C ALA A 106 -1.01 -6.88 23.89
N LEU A 107 -0.17 -7.36 24.82
CA LEU A 107 1.28 -7.25 24.80
C LEU A 107 1.90 -7.58 23.43
N TYR A 108 1.56 -8.75 22.88
CA TYR A 108 2.17 -9.22 21.64
C TYR A 108 1.54 -8.56 20.41
N GLY A 109 0.33 -8.01 20.54
CA GLY A 109 -0.21 -7.07 19.55
C GLY A 109 0.66 -5.82 19.44
N HIS A 110 1.13 -5.25 20.56
CA HIS A 110 2.03 -4.09 20.54
C HIS A 110 3.37 -4.43 19.87
N VAL A 111 3.94 -5.60 20.17
CA VAL A 111 5.18 -6.06 19.51
C VAL A 111 4.97 -6.22 18.00
N ALA A 112 3.87 -6.83 17.56
CA ALA A 112 3.57 -6.97 16.13
C ALA A 112 3.46 -5.61 15.44
N ALA A 113 2.73 -4.66 16.01
CA ALA A 113 2.61 -3.30 15.46
C ALA A 113 3.95 -2.55 15.43
N ALA A 114 4.79 -2.66 16.47
CA ALA A 114 6.12 -2.04 16.49
C ALA A 114 7.06 -2.64 15.43
N LEU A 115 7.04 -3.95 15.23
CA LEU A 115 7.83 -4.60 14.16
C LEU A 115 7.33 -4.23 12.76
N THR A 116 6.02 -4.04 12.60
CA THR A 116 5.46 -3.45 11.38
C THR A 116 6.00 -2.04 11.15
N LEU A 117 6.08 -1.19 12.19
CA LEU A 117 6.63 0.17 12.11
C LEU A 117 8.12 0.23 11.76
N VAL A 118 8.90 -0.82 12.05
CA VAL A 118 10.29 -0.90 11.57
C VAL A 118 10.36 -1.12 10.06
N GLY A 119 9.27 -1.56 9.45
CA GLY A 119 9.22 -1.91 8.03
C GLY A 119 9.80 -3.29 7.74
N ALA A 120 9.84 -4.19 8.73
CA ALA A 120 10.37 -5.54 8.55
C ALA A 120 9.66 -6.33 7.42
N HIS A 121 8.39 -5.99 7.17
CA HIS A 121 7.56 -6.56 6.09
C HIS A 121 7.74 -5.86 4.75
N VAL A 122 8.21 -4.61 4.71
CA VAL A 122 8.21 -3.76 3.51
C VAL A 122 9.02 -4.38 2.39
N VAL A 123 10.06 -5.12 2.74
CA VAL A 123 10.98 -5.79 1.82
C VAL A 123 10.47 -7.12 1.26
N LEU A 124 9.29 -7.55 1.70
CA LEU A 124 8.50 -8.62 1.09
C LEU A 124 7.38 -8.02 0.22
N TYR A 125 7.62 -6.86 -0.39
CA TYR A 125 6.69 -6.23 -1.31
C TYR A 125 6.66 -6.95 -2.65
N SER A 126 5.54 -6.76 -3.37
CA SER A 126 5.38 -7.18 -4.76
C SER A 126 6.12 -6.22 -5.71
N THR A 127 5.58 -5.96 -6.88
CA THR A 127 5.99 -4.87 -7.78
C THR A 127 5.59 -3.48 -7.28
N TYR A 128 4.71 -3.40 -6.27
CA TYR A 128 4.24 -2.14 -5.68
C TYR A 128 4.81 -1.98 -4.26
N PRO A 129 5.62 -0.94 -3.99
CA PRO A 129 6.28 -0.77 -2.71
C PRO A 129 5.27 -0.62 -1.56
N GLN A 130 5.62 -1.16 -0.41
CA GLN A 130 4.92 -0.88 0.85
C GLN A 130 5.64 0.25 1.57
N PHE A 131 4.88 1.10 2.23
CA PHE A 131 5.45 2.14 3.08
C PHE A 131 4.92 1.97 4.49
N VAL A 132 5.79 2.22 5.48
CA VAL A 132 5.36 2.32 6.88
C VAL A 132 4.75 3.68 7.15
N TRP A 133 5.43 4.71 6.64
CA TRP A 133 5.12 6.11 6.89
C TRP A 133 4.38 6.71 5.69
N PRO A 134 3.46 7.66 5.91
CA PRO A 134 2.70 8.28 4.84
C PRO A 134 3.61 8.88 3.75
N HIS A 135 3.28 8.62 2.50
CA HIS A 135 3.83 9.28 1.33
C HIS A 135 2.66 9.81 0.49
N MET A 136 2.94 10.32 -0.72
CA MET A 136 1.93 10.75 -1.68
C MET A 136 0.83 9.70 -1.92
N TYR A 137 1.20 8.43 -2.08
CA TYR A 137 0.26 7.35 -2.39
C TYR A 137 -0.23 6.62 -1.14
N SER A 138 -1.54 6.70 -0.88
CA SER A 138 -2.13 6.17 0.36
C SER A 138 -3.31 5.24 0.14
N ASN A 139 -4.00 5.32 -1.01
CA ASN A 139 -5.29 4.67 -1.22
C ASN A 139 -5.28 3.15 -1.03
N GLY A 140 -4.35 2.45 -1.68
CA GLY A 140 -4.28 1.00 -1.53
C GLY A 140 -3.67 0.54 -0.21
N HIS A 141 -2.93 1.40 0.49
CA HIS A 141 -2.44 1.08 1.84
C HIS A 141 -3.55 1.21 2.88
N VAL A 142 -4.33 2.29 2.83
CA VAL A 142 -5.53 2.49 3.65
C VAL A 142 -6.52 1.35 3.40
N GLY A 143 -6.80 1.04 2.14
CA GLY A 143 -7.65 -0.09 1.78
C GLY A 143 -7.17 -1.42 2.36
N MET A 144 -5.84 -1.68 2.34
CA MET A 144 -5.26 -2.91 2.91
C MET A 144 -5.53 -2.96 4.41
N GLY A 145 -5.37 -1.84 5.10
CA GLY A 145 -5.69 -1.71 6.51
C GLY A 145 -7.15 -2.03 6.82
N PHE A 146 -8.09 -1.47 6.05
CA PHE A 146 -9.52 -1.79 6.15
C PHE A 146 -9.80 -3.27 5.86
N ALA A 147 -9.11 -3.87 4.90
CA ALA A 147 -9.29 -5.27 4.57
C ALA A 147 -8.85 -6.18 5.72
N LEU A 148 -7.69 -5.91 6.32
CA LEU A 148 -7.17 -6.67 7.46
C LEU A 148 -7.97 -6.40 8.75
N LEU A 149 -8.53 -5.21 8.93
CA LEU A 149 -9.49 -4.92 9.99
C LEU A 149 -10.79 -5.72 9.81
N THR A 150 -11.29 -5.82 8.58
CA THR A 150 -12.46 -6.66 8.23
C THR A 150 -12.17 -8.12 8.54
N LEU A 151 -11.00 -8.63 8.15
CA LEU A 151 -10.54 -9.98 8.51
C LEU A 151 -10.54 -10.19 10.03
N TYR A 152 -9.98 -9.25 10.81
CA TYR A 152 -10.01 -9.32 12.28
C TYR A 152 -11.44 -9.41 12.82
N LEU A 153 -12.37 -8.59 12.32
CA LEU A 153 -13.77 -8.59 12.78
C LEU A 153 -14.48 -9.90 12.45
N LEU A 154 -14.26 -10.46 11.25
CA LEU A 154 -14.81 -11.76 10.87
C LEU A 154 -14.21 -12.91 11.68
N CYS A 155 -12.88 -12.95 11.86
CA CYS A 155 -12.21 -13.97 12.67
C CYS A 155 -12.54 -13.86 14.17
N SER A 156 -12.86 -12.66 14.67
CA SER A 156 -13.36 -12.44 16.04
C SER A 156 -14.87 -12.68 16.19
N LYS A 157 -15.56 -13.09 15.11
CA LYS A 157 -17.01 -13.33 15.05
C LYS A 157 -17.85 -12.09 15.35
N SER A 158 -17.30 -10.90 15.09
CA SER A 158 -18.00 -9.62 15.17
C SER A 158 -18.81 -9.38 13.90
N TRP A 159 -19.87 -10.16 13.71
CA TRP A 159 -20.65 -10.18 12.46
C TRP A 159 -21.25 -8.83 12.06
N ARG A 160 -21.58 -7.95 13.03
CA ARG A 160 -22.08 -6.60 12.74
C ARG A 160 -21.03 -5.77 12.02
N GLY A 161 -19.87 -5.57 12.66
CA GLY A 161 -18.80 -4.75 12.09
C GLY A 161 -18.13 -5.43 10.89
N GLY A 162 -17.90 -6.74 10.96
CA GLY A 162 -17.29 -7.51 9.88
C GLY A 162 -18.17 -7.57 8.63
N GLY A 163 -19.48 -7.78 8.79
CA GLY A 163 -20.43 -7.74 7.67
C GLY A 163 -20.53 -6.34 7.06
N PHE A 164 -20.71 -5.32 7.90
CA PHE A 164 -20.76 -3.92 7.43
C PHE A 164 -19.52 -3.52 6.63
N LEU A 165 -18.32 -3.75 7.16
CA LEU A 165 -17.09 -3.42 6.42
C LEU A 165 -16.95 -4.26 5.15
N LEU A 166 -17.34 -5.55 5.17
CA LEU A 166 -17.32 -6.39 3.97
C LEU A 166 -18.20 -5.83 2.84
N GLY A 167 -19.38 -5.28 3.16
CA GLY A 167 -20.25 -4.62 2.18
C GLY A 167 -19.77 -3.21 1.77
N LEU A 168 -19.02 -2.53 2.63
CA LEU A 168 -18.46 -1.20 2.40
C LEU A 168 -17.18 -1.24 1.55
N MET A 169 -16.41 -2.33 1.61
CA MET A 169 -15.13 -2.49 0.91
C MET A 169 -15.14 -2.15 -0.59
N PRO A 170 -16.18 -2.43 -1.40
CA PRO A 170 -16.22 -2.03 -2.81
C PRO A 170 -15.95 -0.54 -3.04
N CYS A 171 -16.51 0.35 -2.21
CA CYS A 171 -16.27 1.80 -2.31
C CYS A 171 -15.05 2.27 -1.52
N ILE A 172 -14.44 1.44 -0.67
CA ILE A 172 -13.14 1.77 -0.03
C ILE A 172 -12.01 1.42 -1.00
N HIS A 173 -11.95 0.16 -1.42
CA HIS A 173 -10.93 -0.36 -2.31
C HIS A 173 -11.36 -1.69 -2.95
N LEU A 174 -11.99 -1.61 -4.12
CA LEU A 174 -12.53 -2.78 -4.85
C LEU A 174 -11.51 -3.91 -5.02
N GLY A 175 -10.25 -3.58 -5.34
CA GLY A 175 -9.19 -4.58 -5.53
C GLY A 175 -8.86 -5.41 -4.29
N GLN A 176 -9.25 -5.00 -3.09
CA GLN A 176 -8.95 -5.75 -1.85
C GLN A 176 -10.16 -6.48 -1.28
N TRP A 177 -11.32 -6.27 -1.90
CA TRP A 177 -12.58 -6.87 -1.51
C TRP A 177 -12.68 -8.35 -1.90
N THR A 178 -12.20 -8.71 -3.09
CA THR A 178 -12.24 -10.07 -3.65
C THR A 178 -11.73 -11.15 -2.68
N PRO A 179 -10.51 -11.08 -2.10
CA PRO A 179 -10.05 -12.10 -1.16
C PRO A 179 -10.91 -12.18 0.12
N LEU A 180 -11.52 -11.07 0.56
CA LEU A 180 -12.41 -11.07 1.72
C LEU A 180 -13.72 -11.79 1.45
N LEU A 181 -14.30 -11.66 0.25
CA LEU A 181 -15.51 -12.38 -0.13
C LEU A 181 -15.28 -13.89 -0.12
N PHE A 182 -14.22 -14.35 -0.77
CA PHE A 182 -13.85 -15.77 -0.78
C PHE A 182 -13.61 -16.29 0.65
N PHE A 183 -12.85 -15.54 1.44
CA PHE A 183 -12.63 -15.86 2.84
C PHE A 183 -13.93 -15.91 3.65
N ALA A 184 -14.82 -14.93 3.51
CA ALA A 184 -16.09 -14.88 4.25
C ALA A 184 -16.97 -16.10 3.90
N ALA A 185 -17.05 -16.48 2.63
CA ALA A 185 -17.79 -17.66 2.18
C ALA A 185 -17.20 -18.95 2.77
N ILE A 186 -15.89 -19.18 2.63
CA ILE A 186 -15.19 -20.36 3.17
C ILE A 186 -15.33 -20.42 4.69
N GLY A 187 -15.12 -19.28 5.35
CA GLY A 187 -15.17 -19.16 6.80
C GLY A 187 -16.54 -19.47 7.37
N ALA A 188 -17.60 -19.04 6.69
CA ALA A 188 -18.95 -19.30 7.12
C ALA A 188 -19.38 -20.76 6.92
N LEU A 189 -18.97 -21.39 5.82
CA LEU A 189 -19.13 -22.84 5.61
C LEU A 189 -18.39 -23.65 6.68
N TYR A 190 -17.14 -23.26 6.99
CA TYR A 190 -16.35 -23.90 8.04
C TYR A 190 -17.03 -23.80 9.40
N LEU A 191 -17.46 -22.60 9.81
CA LEU A 191 -18.08 -22.39 11.12
C LEU A 191 -19.41 -23.12 11.27
N ARG A 192 -20.21 -23.18 10.18
CA ARG A 192 -21.45 -23.97 10.15
C ARG A 192 -21.19 -25.45 10.40
N ARG A 193 -20.17 -26.03 9.75
CA ARG A 193 -19.85 -27.46 9.86
C ARG A 193 -19.14 -27.84 11.16
N SER A 194 -18.18 -27.02 11.61
CA SER A 194 -17.23 -27.41 12.67
C SER A 194 -17.71 -27.10 14.08
N GLU A 195 -18.44 -25.99 14.28
CA GLU A 195 -18.81 -25.56 15.64
C GLU A 195 -20.27 -25.86 16.00
N ASN A 196 -21.07 -26.40 15.06
CA ASN A 196 -22.53 -26.56 15.18
C ASN A 196 -23.22 -25.30 15.76
N ARG A 197 -22.64 -24.13 15.50
CA ARG A 197 -23.15 -22.85 15.99
C ARG A 197 -24.03 -22.22 14.94
N GLU A 198 -25.16 -21.71 15.38
CA GLU A 198 -25.93 -20.76 14.60
C GLU A 198 -25.11 -19.49 14.42
N ILE A 199 -24.48 -19.35 13.26
CA ILE A 199 -24.08 -18.04 12.76
C ILE A 199 -25.38 -17.24 12.66
N PRO A 200 -25.46 -16.03 13.24
CA PRO A 200 -26.64 -15.19 13.10
C PRO A 200 -26.70 -14.62 11.67
N TRP A 201 -27.01 -15.48 10.70
CA TRP A 201 -26.91 -15.23 9.27
C TRP A 201 -27.75 -14.05 8.83
N ALA A 202 -28.99 -13.95 9.33
CA ALA A 202 -29.86 -12.80 9.06
C ALA A 202 -29.20 -11.49 9.49
N LYS A 203 -28.51 -11.49 10.64
CA LYS A 203 -27.80 -10.32 11.15
C LYS A 203 -26.54 -10.02 10.34
N ALA A 204 -25.73 -11.02 10.03
CA ALA A 204 -24.55 -10.84 9.19
C ALA A 204 -24.94 -10.28 7.81
N ALA A 205 -25.94 -10.89 7.17
CA ALA A 205 -26.49 -10.46 5.89
C ALA A 205 -27.06 -9.04 5.95
N ALA A 206 -27.81 -8.68 7.00
CA ALA A 206 -28.34 -7.33 7.16
C ALA A 206 -27.25 -6.26 7.26
N TRP A 207 -26.18 -6.51 8.02
CA TRP A 207 -25.07 -5.56 8.11
C TRP A 207 -24.23 -5.50 6.83
N THR A 208 -24.02 -6.64 6.17
CA THR A 208 -23.40 -6.65 4.84
C THR A 208 -24.23 -5.87 3.82
N ALA A 209 -25.54 -6.05 3.81
CA ALA A 209 -26.47 -5.29 2.97
C ALA A 209 -26.39 -3.79 3.28
N ALA A 210 -26.35 -3.39 4.56
CA ALA A 210 -26.17 -1.98 4.93
C ALA A 210 -24.85 -1.39 4.42
N GLY A 211 -23.75 -2.14 4.49
CA GLY A 211 -22.48 -1.73 3.89
C GLY A 211 -22.57 -1.57 2.37
N PHE A 212 -23.24 -2.52 1.70
CA PHE A 212 -23.50 -2.44 0.25
C PHE A 212 -24.40 -1.28 -0.12
N THR A 213 -25.38 -0.91 0.70
CA THR A 213 -26.21 0.26 0.46
C THR A 213 -25.36 1.52 0.41
N VAL A 214 -24.41 1.69 1.34
CA VAL A 214 -23.47 2.83 1.29
C VAL A 214 -22.61 2.79 0.02
N SER A 215 -22.04 1.62 -0.31
CA SER A 215 -21.29 1.43 -1.55
C SER A 215 -22.12 1.79 -2.80
N ALA A 216 -23.37 1.32 -2.88
CA ALA A 216 -24.29 1.62 -3.97
C ALA A 216 -24.65 3.11 -4.02
N SER A 217 -24.86 3.76 -2.88
CA SER A 217 -25.10 5.22 -2.82
C SER A 217 -23.89 6.01 -3.35
N VAL A 218 -22.67 5.63 -2.99
CA VAL A 218 -21.44 6.25 -3.54
C VAL A 218 -21.34 6.03 -5.05
N TYR A 219 -21.68 4.83 -5.53
CA TYR A 219 -21.72 4.54 -6.97
C TYR A 219 -22.75 5.41 -7.70
N CYS A 220 -24.00 5.46 -7.22
CA CYS A 220 -25.04 6.30 -7.80
C CYS A 220 -24.64 7.77 -7.80
N PHE A 221 -24.13 8.28 -6.69
CA PHE A 221 -23.62 9.66 -6.60
C PHE A 221 -22.49 9.91 -7.61
N THR A 222 -21.55 8.97 -7.73
CA THR A 222 -20.46 9.04 -8.72
C THR A 222 -20.99 9.14 -10.13
N ARG A 223 -21.96 8.30 -10.51
CA ARG A 223 -22.59 8.30 -11.85
C ARG A 223 -23.40 9.56 -12.12
N MET A 224 -24.03 10.15 -11.10
CA MET A 224 -24.75 11.43 -11.23
C MET A 224 -23.81 12.62 -11.43
N THR A 225 -22.58 12.54 -10.90
CA THR A 225 -21.57 13.61 -10.98
C THR A 225 -20.54 13.40 -12.10
N GLU A 226 -20.62 12.29 -12.83
CA GLU A 226 -19.66 11.92 -13.86
C GLU A 226 -19.90 12.75 -15.12
N PHE A 227 -18.82 13.30 -15.69
CA PHE A 227 -18.88 13.96 -16.99
C PHE A 227 -19.06 12.93 -18.11
N PRO A 228 -19.95 13.18 -19.09
CA PRO A 228 -20.04 12.36 -20.29
C PRO A 228 -18.69 12.41 -21.01
N LEU A 229 -18.25 11.31 -21.62
CA LEU A 229 -17.01 11.33 -22.40
C LEU A 229 -17.14 12.38 -23.50
N SER A 230 -16.12 13.23 -23.62
CA SER A 230 -16.10 14.25 -24.66
C SER A 230 -16.01 13.61 -26.03
N VAL A 231 -16.89 14.04 -26.93
CA VAL A 231 -16.95 13.58 -28.34
C VAL A 231 -16.33 14.59 -29.30
N SER A 232 -16.03 15.79 -28.81
CA SER A 232 -15.31 16.85 -29.53
C SER A 232 -14.30 17.54 -28.58
N GLY A 233 -13.43 18.37 -29.15
CA GLY A 233 -12.43 19.13 -28.40
C GLY A 233 -11.03 18.50 -28.41
N PRO A 234 -10.05 19.16 -27.78
CA PRO A 234 -8.63 18.87 -27.95
C PRO A 234 -8.17 17.54 -27.33
N TYR A 235 -8.95 17.01 -26.39
CA TYR A 235 -8.65 15.76 -25.69
C TYR A 235 -9.22 14.52 -26.39
N VAL A 236 -9.98 14.66 -27.47
CA VAL A 236 -10.59 13.51 -28.15
C VAL A 236 -9.54 12.77 -28.96
N GLY A 237 -9.21 11.55 -28.53
CA GLY A 237 -8.31 10.66 -29.26
C GLY A 237 -9.06 9.62 -30.09
N THR A 238 -8.47 9.25 -31.23
CA THR A 238 -9.04 8.27 -32.18
C THR A 238 -8.45 6.86 -32.03
N ALA A 239 -7.47 6.67 -31.15
CA ALA A 239 -6.83 5.38 -30.94
C ALA A 239 -7.82 4.32 -30.43
N GLU A 240 -7.64 3.07 -30.84
CA GLU A 240 -8.44 1.96 -30.32
C GLU A 240 -8.13 1.75 -28.82
N THR A 241 -9.15 1.79 -27.97
CA THR A 241 -8.98 1.63 -26.50
C THR A 241 -8.19 0.37 -26.13
N GLN A 242 -8.45 -0.75 -26.83
CA GLN A 242 -7.78 -2.01 -26.56
C GLN A 242 -6.31 -2.03 -27.02
N ALA A 243 -5.96 -1.25 -28.05
CA ALA A 243 -4.57 -1.10 -28.50
C ALA A 243 -3.77 -0.27 -27.47
N VAL A 244 -4.30 0.89 -27.06
CA VAL A 244 -3.73 1.74 -26.01
C VAL A 244 -3.51 0.95 -24.72
N TRP A 245 -4.54 0.21 -24.27
CA TRP A 245 -4.42 -0.58 -23.06
C TRP A 245 -3.34 -1.66 -23.16
N ARG A 246 -3.28 -2.39 -24.29
CA ARG A 246 -2.26 -3.44 -24.49
C ARG A 246 -0.85 -2.87 -24.47
N GLY A 247 -0.61 -1.77 -25.19
CA GLY A 247 0.71 -1.15 -25.21
C GLY A 247 1.09 -0.53 -23.86
N TYR A 248 0.14 0.11 -23.15
CA TYR A 248 0.35 0.55 -21.77
C TYR A 248 0.76 -0.62 -20.86
N MET A 249 0.02 -1.73 -20.89
CA MET A 249 0.29 -2.90 -20.06
C MET A 249 1.62 -3.58 -20.37
N ALA A 250 2.00 -3.61 -21.64
CA ALA A 250 3.24 -4.25 -22.08
C ALA A 250 4.49 -3.44 -21.71
N HIS A 251 4.42 -2.11 -21.66
CA HIS A 251 5.62 -1.25 -21.60
C HIS A 251 5.68 -0.32 -20.39
N TYR A 252 4.53 0.15 -19.89
CA TYR A 252 4.47 1.22 -18.90
C TYR A 252 3.90 0.73 -17.56
N ALA A 253 3.08 -0.32 -17.55
CA ALA A 253 2.48 -0.88 -16.34
C ALA A 253 3.44 -1.81 -15.55
N SER A 254 4.66 -1.35 -15.27
CA SER A 254 5.69 -2.13 -14.55
C SER A 254 5.16 -2.71 -13.23
N HIS A 255 4.32 -1.98 -12.53
CA HIS A 255 3.72 -2.42 -11.27
C HIS A 255 2.55 -3.41 -11.42
N ARG A 256 2.07 -3.67 -12.64
CA ARG A 256 1.12 -4.75 -12.99
C ARG A 256 1.78 -5.87 -13.79
N SER A 257 3.07 -5.76 -14.08
CA SER A 257 3.85 -6.84 -14.71
C SER A 257 3.95 -8.05 -13.78
N LEU A 258 4.35 -9.19 -14.35
CA LEU A 258 4.56 -10.41 -13.58
C LEU A 258 5.53 -10.13 -12.42
N PRO A 259 5.13 -10.44 -11.17
CA PRO A 259 5.96 -10.14 -10.01
C PRO A 259 7.19 -11.04 -10.03
N TRP A 260 8.37 -10.43 -9.84
CA TRP A 260 9.66 -11.09 -9.75
C TRP A 260 10.32 -10.89 -8.37
N SER A 261 9.55 -10.39 -7.41
CA SER A 261 10.04 -9.95 -6.10
C SER A 261 9.91 -11.02 -5.00
N THR A 262 10.40 -10.67 -3.82
CA THR A 262 10.41 -11.47 -2.58
C THR A 262 9.03 -11.71 -1.97
N GLY A 263 7.96 -11.07 -2.45
CA GLY A 263 6.59 -11.27 -1.94
C GLY A 263 6.12 -12.73 -1.98
N HIS A 264 6.65 -13.53 -2.91
CA HIS A 264 6.39 -14.98 -2.97
C HIS A 264 6.82 -15.75 -1.73
N ILE A 265 7.87 -15.28 -1.04
CA ILE A 265 8.31 -15.86 0.23
C ILE A 265 7.17 -15.80 1.24
N ALA A 266 6.48 -14.66 1.34
CA ALA A 266 5.36 -14.49 2.27
C ALA A 266 4.15 -15.35 1.89
N LEU A 267 3.82 -15.43 0.59
CA LEU A 267 2.70 -16.25 0.08
C LEU A 267 2.83 -17.73 0.45
N PHE A 268 4.04 -18.25 0.56
CA PHE A 268 4.29 -19.62 1.00
C PHE A 268 4.45 -19.73 2.52
N ALA A 269 5.28 -18.86 3.12
CA ALA A 269 5.66 -18.94 4.52
C ALA A 269 4.47 -18.74 5.48
N ALA A 270 3.59 -17.78 5.21
CA ALA A 270 2.49 -17.48 6.11
C ALA A 270 1.46 -18.62 6.17
N PRO A 271 0.96 -19.18 5.05
CA PRO A 271 0.09 -20.36 5.12
C PRO A 271 0.75 -21.57 5.78
N LEU A 272 2.03 -21.86 5.46
CA LEU A 272 2.74 -23.00 6.06
C LEU A 272 2.80 -22.91 7.58
N LEU A 273 3.16 -21.73 8.12
CA LEU A 273 3.14 -21.49 9.56
C LEU A 273 1.73 -21.55 10.14
N GLY A 274 0.77 -20.97 9.42
CA GLY A 274 -0.62 -20.87 9.84
C GLY A 274 -1.32 -22.21 10.02
N VAL A 275 -1.18 -23.12 9.05
CA VAL A 275 -1.76 -24.47 9.13
C VAL A 275 -1.20 -25.22 10.33
N ALA A 276 0.12 -25.15 10.56
CA ALA A 276 0.76 -25.82 11.68
C ALA A 276 0.36 -25.21 13.04
N ALA A 277 0.30 -23.89 13.15
CA ALA A 277 -0.16 -23.21 14.36
C ALA A 277 -1.64 -23.50 14.65
N ALA A 278 -2.49 -23.54 13.61
CA ALA A 278 -3.89 -23.96 13.73
C ALA A 278 -4.01 -25.40 14.23
N ARG A 279 -3.19 -26.33 13.71
CA ARG A 279 -3.15 -27.72 14.16
C ARG A 279 -2.75 -27.83 15.63
N CYS A 280 -1.75 -27.09 16.08
CA CYS A 280 -1.37 -27.03 17.49
C CYS A 280 -2.55 -26.54 18.36
N GLU A 281 -3.20 -25.45 17.99
CA GLU A 281 -4.35 -24.93 18.75
C GLU A 281 -5.51 -25.93 18.79
N THR A 282 -5.79 -26.66 17.71
CA THR A 282 -6.83 -27.70 17.71
C THR A 282 -6.48 -28.82 18.70
N ARG A 283 -5.24 -29.32 18.66
CA ARG A 283 -4.79 -30.42 19.53
C ARG A 283 -4.77 -30.05 21.01
N GLU A 284 -4.42 -28.81 21.32
CA GLU A 284 -4.32 -28.32 22.70
C GLU A 284 -5.66 -27.84 23.27
N GLY A 285 -6.79 -28.08 22.58
CA GLY A 285 -8.10 -27.57 23.00
C GLY A 285 -8.18 -26.04 23.01
N GLY A 286 -7.31 -25.39 22.22
CA GLY A 286 -7.23 -23.95 22.03
C GLY A 286 -8.35 -23.41 21.13
N ARG A 287 -8.15 -22.19 20.61
CA ARG A 287 -9.09 -21.58 19.64
C ARG A 287 -8.42 -21.62 18.29
N ALA A 288 -8.64 -22.71 17.58
CA ALA A 288 -8.08 -22.89 16.25
C ALA A 288 -8.65 -21.88 15.24
N TRP A 289 -9.91 -21.47 15.39
CA TRP A 289 -10.61 -20.61 14.43
C TRP A 289 -9.84 -19.34 14.02
N PRO A 290 -9.32 -18.50 14.93
CA PRO A 290 -8.47 -17.37 14.55
C PRO A 290 -7.31 -17.72 13.62
N TRP A 291 -6.60 -18.80 13.90
CA TRP A 291 -5.48 -19.26 13.07
C TRP A 291 -5.96 -19.81 11.73
N ILE A 292 -7.00 -20.64 11.75
CA ILE A 292 -7.64 -21.18 10.53
C ILE A 292 -8.12 -20.04 9.64
N GLY A 293 -8.78 -19.04 10.20
CA GLY A 293 -9.34 -17.93 9.45
C GLY A 293 -8.28 -17.05 8.79
N VAL A 294 -7.25 -16.65 9.55
CA VAL A 294 -6.12 -15.87 9.00
C VAL A 294 -5.36 -16.67 7.94
N THR A 295 -5.16 -17.97 8.17
CA THR A 295 -4.51 -18.88 7.20
C THR A 295 -5.34 -19.04 5.93
N ALA A 296 -6.65 -19.25 6.06
CA ALA A 296 -7.57 -19.37 4.92
C ALA A 296 -7.58 -18.10 4.08
N TYR A 297 -7.56 -16.92 4.72
CA TYR A 297 -7.41 -15.65 4.01
C TYR A 297 -6.08 -15.56 3.25
N GLY A 298 -4.96 -15.93 3.88
CA GLY A 298 -3.65 -15.99 3.24
C GLY A 298 -3.63 -16.94 2.04
N LEU A 299 -4.29 -18.10 2.14
CA LEU A 299 -4.47 -19.03 1.03
C LEU A 299 -5.32 -18.45 -0.09
N CYS A 300 -6.45 -17.77 0.21
CA CYS A 300 -7.24 -17.08 -0.80
C CYS A 300 -6.40 -16.06 -1.57
N VAL A 301 -5.59 -15.26 -0.86
CA VAL A 301 -4.68 -14.30 -1.49
C VAL A 301 -3.65 -15.01 -2.37
N ALA A 302 -2.97 -16.03 -1.86
CA ALA A 302 -1.97 -16.79 -2.62
C ALA A 302 -2.56 -17.43 -3.88
N SER A 303 -3.74 -18.04 -3.77
CA SER A 303 -4.47 -18.63 -4.89
C SER A 303 -4.83 -17.58 -5.95
N ILE A 304 -5.35 -16.42 -5.55
CA ILE A 304 -5.68 -15.37 -6.53
C ILE A 304 -4.43 -14.88 -7.23
N VAL A 305 -3.35 -14.61 -6.49
CA VAL A 305 -2.08 -14.14 -7.05
C VAL A 305 -1.51 -15.15 -8.05
N TRP A 306 -1.29 -16.40 -7.62
CA TRP A 306 -0.68 -17.42 -8.48
C TRP A 306 -1.56 -17.81 -9.66
N SER A 307 -2.87 -17.91 -9.49
CA SER A 307 -3.78 -18.16 -10.63
C SER A 307 -3.77 -17.01 -11.62
N THR A 308 -3.71 -15.76 -11.15
CA THR A 308 -3.58 -14.60 -12.05
C THR A 308 -2.24 -14.63 -12.78
N MET A 309 -1.14 -14.95 -12.09
CA MET A 309 0.17 -15.10 -12.73
C MET A 309 0.15 -16.19 -13.81
N ALA A 310 -0.40 -17.36 -13.50
CA ALA A 310 -0.52 -18.45 -14.45
C ALA A 310 -1.34 -18.03 -15.68
N LEU A 311 -2.49 -17.37 -15.47
CA LEU A 311 -3.30 -16.83 -16.56
C LEU A 311 -2.55 -15.77 -17.38
N HIS A 312 -1.81 -14.88 -16.73
CA HIS A 312 -1.03 -13.84 -17.40
C HIS A 312 0.13 -14.47 -18.20
N MET A 313 0.81 -15.49 -17.68
CA MET A 313 1.84 -16.25 -18.41
C MET A 313 1.27 -16.99 -19.61
N LEU A 314 0.07 -17.59 -19.48
CA LEU A 314 -0.58 -18.36 -20.54
C LEU A 314 -1.15 -17.48 -21.65
N LEU A 315 -1.74 -16.34 -21.30
CA LEU A 315 -2.43 -15.46 -22.25
C LEU A 315 -1.54 -14.32 -22.76
N GLY A 316 -0.45 -14.00 -22.04
CA GLY A 316 0.44 -12.88 -22.36
C GLY A 316 -0.34 -11.58 -22.55
N PRO A 317 -0.11 -10.83 -23.64
CA PRO A 317 -0.84 -9.60 -23.96
C PRO A 317 -2.35 -9.76 -24.17
N LYS A 318 -2.86 -11.00 -24.28
CA LYS A 318 -4.29 -11.29 -24.44
C LYS A 318 -5.01 -11.49 -23.09
N VAL A 319 -4.33 -11.33 -21.96
CA VAL A 319 -4.95 -11.45 -20.63
C VAL A 319 -6.15 -10.49 -20.53
N PRO A 320 -7.33 -10.93 -20.07
CA PRO A 320 -8.47 -10.04 -19.95
C PRO A 320 -8.17 -8.88 -19.01
N HIS A 321 -8.52 -7.66 -19.43
CA HIS A 321 -8.33 -6.43 -18.67
C HIS A 321 -8.74 -6.57 -17.20
N VAL A 322 -9.95 -7.10 -16.97
CA VAL A 322 -10.56 -7.25 -15.65
C VAL A 322 -9.75 -8.15 -14.71
N VAL A 323 -8.86 -9.01 -15.22
CA VAL A 323 -8.04 -9.90 -14.39
C VAL A 323 -6.86 -9.15 -13.77
N VAL A 324 -6.25 -8.21 -14.50
CA VAL A 324 -5.01 -7.52 -14.07
C VAL A 324 -5.23 -6.06 -13.64
N ALA A 325 -6.31 -5.42 -14.09
CA ALA A 325 -6.60 -4.01 -13.86
C ALA A 325 -6.66 -3.63 -12.37
N TRP A 326 -7.26 -4.50 -11.55
CA TRP A 326 -7.43 -4.31 -10.11
C TRP A 326 -6.17 -4.64 -9.28
N MET A 327 -5.04 -4.93 -9.94
CA MET A 327 -3.72 -5.16 -9.34
C MET A 327 -3.66 -6.36 -8.37
N PRO A 328 -3.99 -7.59 -8.81
CA PRO A 328 -3.98 -8.77 -7.94
C PRO A 328 -2.62 -9.02 -7.27
N TYR A 329 -1.51 -8.67 -7.92
CA TYR A 329 -0.16 -8.84 -7.36
C TYR A 329 0.10 -7.95 -6.14
N ARG A 330 -0.66 -6.86 -5.97
CA ARG A 330 -0.59 -6.03 -4.77
C ARG A 330 -1.13 -6.76 -3.53
N LEU A 331 -1.94 -7.81 -3.70
CA LEU A 331 -2.47 -8.57 -2.57
C LEU A 331 -1.37 -9.26 -1.75
N MET A 332 -0.19 -9.54 -2.32
CA MET A 332 0.93 -10.14 -1.57
C MET A 332 1.30 -9.30 -0.34
N ASN A 333 1.14 -7.97 -0.42
CA ASN A 333 1.38 -7.03 0.66
C ASN A 333 0.58 -7.37 1.94
N HIS A 334 -0.61 -7.98 1.78
CA HIS A 334 -1.43 -8.42 2.91
C HIS A 334 -0.74 -9.56 3.65
N VAL A 335 -0.22 -10.54 2.91
CA VAL A 335 0.37 -11.76 3.48
C VAL A 335 1.71 -11.46 4.14
N SER A 336 2.49 -10.52 3.60
CA SER A 336 3.71 -10.03 4.23
C SER A 336 3.45 -9.46 5.63
N LEU A 337 2.36 -8.71 5.80
CA LEU A 337 1.96 -8.21 7.11
C LEU A 337 1.44 -9.33 8.04
N LEU A 338 0.65 -10.26 7.51
CA LEU A 338 0.17 -11.42 8.25
C LEU A 338 1.34 -12.30 8.73
N LEU A 339 2.40 -12.45 7.94
CA LEU A 339 3.59 -13.22 8.32
C LEU A 339 4.25 -12.65 9.58
N VAL A 340 4.38 -11.33 9.69
CA VAL A 340 4.88 -10.67 10.92
C VAL A 340 4.00 -11.05 12.11
N VAL A 341 2.69 -10.85 11.97
CA VAL A 341 1.72 -11.09 13.05
C VAL A 341 1.71 -12.55 13.49
N MET A 342 1.72 -13.48 12.54
CA MET A 342 1.69 -14.92 12.79
C MET A 342 2.99 -15.40 13.42
N SER A 343 4.13 -14.85 12.99
CA SER A 343 5.44 -15.21 13.55
C SER A 343 5.56 -14.74 14.99
N VAL A 344 5.17 -13.49 15.29
CA VAL A 344 5.08 -12.99 16.67
C VAL A 344 4.16 -13.88 17.50
N ALA A 345 2.97 -14.20 16.98
CA ALA A 345 1.97 -14.96 17.72
C ALA A 345 2.40 -16.42 18.00
N ALA A 346 3.03 -17.09 17.04
CA ALA A 346 3.51 -18.46 17.16
C ALA A 346 4.63 -18.56 18.20
N VAL A 347 5.60 -17.64 18.16
CA VAL A 347 6.69 -17.56 19.15
C VAL A 347 6.16 -17.25 20.55
N ALA A 348 5.19 -16.34 20.64
CA ALA A 348 4.56 -15.93 21.89
C ALA A 348 3.62 -16.98 22.52
N GLY A 349 3.10 -17.91 21.70
CA GLY A 349 2.07 -18.88 22.08
C GLY A 349 2.56 -20.05 22.94
N ARG A 350 3.88 -20.22 23.11
CA ARG A 350 4.47 -21.29 23.94
C ARG A 350 4.13 -21.09 25.42
N ARG A 351 3.21 -21.92 25.93
CA ARG A 351 2.83 -21.91 27.35
C ARG A 351 3.81 -22.68 28.24
N ASP A 352 4.42 -23.71 27.66
CA ASP A 352 5.38 -24.62 28.25
C ASP A 352 6.76 -23.97 28.47
N GLN A 353 7.20 -23.14 27.52
CA GLN A 353 8.54 -22.54 27.51
C GLN A 353 8.50 -21.07 27.09
N PRO A 354 7.89 -20.18 27.88
CA PRO A 354 7.69 -18.78 27.48
C PRO A 354 9.00 -18.00 27.35
N GLY A 355 10.06 -18.40 28.06
CA GLY A 355 11.35 -17.69 28.07
C GLY A 355 12.02 -17.59 26.71
N VAL A 356 12.01 -18.68 25.93
CA VAL A 356 12.67 -18.73 24.61
C VAL A 356 12.01 -17.79 23.62
N GLY A 357 10.68 -17.75 23.61
CA GLY A 357 9.95 -16.85 22.72
C GLY A 357 10.19 -15.39 23.05
N TRP A 358 10.34 -15.04 24.34
CA TRP A 358 10.68 -13.69 24.75
C TRP A 358 12.07 -13.27 24.30
N VAL A 359 13.05 -14.16 24.37
CA VAL A 359 14.42 -13.88 23.91
C VAL A 359 14.44 -13.61 22.41
N ALA A 360 13.76 -14.43 21.60
CA ALA A 360 13.68 -14.23 20.16
C ALA A 360 13.00 -12.89 19.81
N LEU A 361 11.86 -12.57 20.44
CA LEU A 361 11.16 -11.30 20.23
C LEU A 361 12.00 -10.10 20.69
N ALA A 362 12.65 -10.21 21.85
CA ALA A 362 13.52 -9.17 22.38
C ALA A 362 14.72 -8.93 21.45
N ALA A 363 15.36 -9.98 20.93
CA ALA A 363 16.49 -9.87 20.01
C ALA A 363 16.09 -9.16 18.70
N VAL A 364 14.97 -9.54 18.10
CA VAL A 364 14.46 -8.90 16.86
C VAL A 364 14.07 -7.44 17.10
N THR A 365 13.46 -7.15 18.25
CA THR A 365 13.09 -5.77 18.62
C THR A 365 14.33 -4.92 18.90
N ALA A 366 15.31 -5.46 19.62
CA ALA A 366 16.59 -4.81 19.90
C ALA A 366 17.37 -4.54 18.62
N PHE A 367 17.39 -5.48 17.67
CA PHE A 367 17.95 -5.26 16.34
C PHE A 367 17.28 -4.08 15.63
N GLY A 368 15.95 -3.98 15.69
CA GLY A 368 15.20 -2.84 15.16
C GLY A 368 15.61 -1.50 15.78
N ILE A 369 15.87 -1.47 17.10
CA ILE A 369 16.33 -0.27 17.83
C ILE A 369 17.73 0.14 17.37
N MET A 370 18.63 -0.84 17.22
CA MET A 370 20.01 -0.59 16.84
C MET A 370 20.17 -0.25 15.37
N ARG A 371 19.24 -0.67 14.50
CA ARG A 371 19.35 -0.52 13.04
C ARG A 371 19.76 0.88 12.58
N PRO A 372 19.15 1.99 13.05
CA PRO A 372 19.54 3.35 12.62
C PRO A 372 20.97 3.76 13.02
N LEU A 373 21.57 3.08 14.00
CA LEU A 373 22.93 3.35 14.50
C LEU A 373 24.01 2.55 13.75
N LEU A 374 23.62 1.46 13.07
CA LEU A 374 24.55 0.56 12.39
C LEU A 374 25.23 1.13 11.13
N PRO A 375 24.70 2.12 10.36
CA PRO A 375 25.41 2.68 9.21
C PRO A 375 26.79 3.26 9.55
N GLY A 376 27.00 3.74 10.78
CA GLY A 376 28.28 4.31 11.22
C GLY A 376 29.29 3.26 11.72
N VAL A 377 28.87 2.00 11.88
CA VAL A 377 29.69 0.93 12.48
C VAL A 377 29.91 -0.23 11.50
N VAL A 378 28.95 -0.47 10.62
CA VAL A 378 28.99 -1.55 9.63
C VAL A 378 29.32 -0.97 8.27
N ASN A 379 30.12 -1.70 7.48
CA ASN A 379 30.38 -1.35 6.08
C ASN A 379 29.06 -1.07 5.32
N ALA A 380 29.06 -0.02 4.49
CA ALA A 380 27.86 0.48 3.82
C ALA A 380 27.20 -0.56 2.90
N GLU A 381 27.98 -1.39 2.20
CA GLU A 381 27.46 -2.45 1.32
C GLU A 381 26.78 -3.55 2.16
N LEU A 382 27.42 -3.98 3.25
CA LEU A 382 26.84 -4.96 4.18
C LEU A 382 25.56 -4.41 4.84
N TYR A 383 25.58 -3.15 5.25
CA TYR A 383 24.42 -2.50 5.85
C TYR A 383 23.24 -2.47 4.86
N THR A 384 23.47 -1.96 3.65
CA THR A 384 22.47 -1.85 2.59
C THR A 384 21.89 -3.22 2.22
N ARG A 385 22.77 -4.22 2.07
CA ARG A 385 22.37 -5.57 1.63
C ARG A 385 21.65 -6.38 2.69
N TYR A 386 22.07 -6.32 3.96
CA TYR A 386 21.63 -7.30 4.98
C TYR A 386 20.88 -6.68 6.16
N ILE A 387 21.07 -5.39 6.43
CA ILE A 387 20.63 -4.76 7.69
C ILE A 387 19.50 -3.75 7.45
N GLN A 388 19.66 -2.86 6.47
CA GLN A 388 18.76 -1.73 6.19
C GLN A 388 17.31 -2.18 6.04
N THR A 389 17.10 -3.27 5.29
CA THR A 389 15.78 -3.80 4.93
C THR A 389 15.02 -4.38 6.12
N GLY A 390 15.72 -4.89 7.14
CA GLY A 390 15.10 -5.66 8.22
C GLY A 390 14.60 -7.05 7.81
N LEU A 391 14.85 -7.49 6.56
CA LEU A 391 14.41 -8.79 6.04
C LEU A 391 14.97 -9.94 6.89
N GLY A 392 16.27 -9.88 7.22
CA GLY A 392 16.93 -10.90 8.03
C GLY A 392 16.28 -11.07 9.41
N ALA A 393 15.86 -9.96 10.03
CA ALA A 393 15.18 -9.98 11.32
C ALA A 393 13.78 -10.61 11.24
N LEU A 394 13.02 -10.34 10.16
CA LEU A 394 11.74 -11.00 9.92
C LEU A 394 11.91 -12.50 9.65
N LEU A 395 12.88 -12.89 8.82
CA LEU A 395 13.13 -14.29 8.49
C LEU A 395 13.67 -15.08 9.68
N PHE A 396 14.49 -14.45 10.53
CA PHE A 396 14.88 -15.01 11.82
C PHE A 396 13.65 -15.24 12.72
N LEU A 397 12.77 -14.24 12.84
CA LEU A 397 11.54 -14.37 13.63
C LEU A 397 10.63 -15.48 13.09
N TYR A 398 10.48 -15.58 11.77
CA TYR A 398 9.75 -16.67 11.12
C TYR A 398 10.38 -18.03 11.40
N GLY A 399 11.71 -18.16 11.30
CA GLY A 399 12.43 -19.37 11.69
C GLY A 399 12.16 -19.77 13.15
N SER A 400 12.20 -18.81 14.07
CA SER A 400 11.85 -19.03 15.46
C SER A 400 10.39 -19.48 15.64
N ALA A 401 9.46 -18.93 14.86
CA ALA A 401 8.07 -19.34 14.86
C ALA A 401 7.89 -20.79 14.38
N VAL A 402 8.56 -21.17 13.29
CA VAL A 402 8.59 -22.54 12.77
C VAL A 402 9.16 -23.50 13.81
N GLY A 403 10.29 -23.17 14.43
CA GLY A 403 10.87 -23.98 15.51
C GLY A 403 9.93 -24.15 16.70
N ALA A 404 9.27 -23.06 17.12
CA ALA A 404 8.31 -23.07 18.22
C ALA A 404 7.09 -23.97 17.96
N VAL A 405 6.53 -23.89 16.75
CA VAL A 405 5.39 -24.72 16.33
C VAL A 405 5.81 -26.18 16.13
N GLY A 406 6.99 -26.42 15.54
CA GLY A 406 7.57 -27.76 15.38
C GLY A 406 7.71 -28.50 16.71
N CYS A 407 8.20 -27.82 17.77
CA CYS A 407 8.24 -28.39 19.12
C CYS A 407 6.86 -28.83 19.64
N ARG A 408 5.82 -28.00 19.43
CA ARG A 408 4.43 -28.31 19.85
C ARG A 408 3.83 -29.47 19.05
N LEU A 409 4.28 -29.66 17.81
CA LEU A 409 3.85 -30.75 16.94
C LEU A 409 4.58 -32.08 17.19
N ASN A 410 5.61 -32.13 18.07
CA ASN A 410 6.41 -33.34 18.30
C ASN A 410 5.58 -34.59 18.63
N GLY A 411 4.43 -34.42 19.30
CA GLY A 411 3.50 -35.51 19.60
C GLY A 411 2.51 -35.90 18.48
N ASP A 412 2.59 -35.32 17.27
CA ASP A 412 1.74 -35.65 16.10
C ASP A 412 2.64 -35.82 14.88
N ARG A 413 3.33 -36.97 14.86
CA ARG A 413 4.31 -37.30 13.80
C ARG A 413 3.67 -37.35 12.41
N HIS A 414 2.42 -37.80 12.32
CA HIS A 414 1.68 -37.88 11.05
C HIS A 414 1.49 -36.52 10.40
N PHE A 415 1.28 -35.47 11.18
CA PHE A 415 1.22 -34.11 10.66
C PHE A 415 2.61 -33.46 10.55
N LEU A 416 3.48 -33.67 11.55
CA LEU A 416 4.79 -33.04 11.63
C LEU A 416 5.69 -33.39 10.44
N ILE A 417 5.74 -34.67 10.02
CA ILE A 417 6.65 -35.11 8.96
C ILE A 417 6.32 -34.44 7.61
N PRO A 418 5.08 -34.53 7.08
CA PRO A 418 4.74 -33.84 5.83
C PRO A 418 4.94 -32.33 5.91
N TRP A 419 4.57 -31.71 7.03
CA TRP A 419 4.77 -30.27 7.24
C TRP A 419 6.25 -29.88 7.24
N ALA A 420 7.11 -30.67 7.90
CA ALA A 420 8.55 -30.45 7.93
C ALA A 420 9.19 -30.65 6.55
N VAL A 421 8.73 -31.63 5.77
CA VAL A 421 9.16 -31.82 4.37
C VAL A 421 8.80 -30.61 3.52
N LEU A 422 7.57 -30.10 3.61
CA LEU A 422 7.16 -28.88 2.91
C LEU A 422 7.98 -27.66 3.36
N GLY A 423 8.26 -27.55 4.67
CA GLY A 423 9.13 -26.52 5.22
C GLY A 423 10.57 -26.61 4.71
N LEU A 424 11.12 -27.81 4.59
CA LEU A 424 12.45 -28.05 4.03
C LEU A 424 12.51 -27.68 2.55
N ILE A 425 11.51 -28.08 1.75
CA ILE A 425 11.43 -27.68 0.33
C ILE A 425 11.39 -26.16 0.22
N GLY A 426 10.52 -25.49 0.99
CA GLY A 426 10.45 -24.03 1.00
C GLY A 426 11.76 -23.36 1.43
N TRP A 427 12.46 -23.94 2.41
CA TRP A 427 13.77 -23.46 2.86
C TRP A 427 14.85 -23.66 1.79
N LEU A 428 14.87 -24.79 1.07
CA LEU A 428 15.79 -25.04 -0.03
C LEU A 428 15.54 -24.08 -1.20
N CYS A 429 14.28 -23.83 -1.56
CA CYS A 429 13.92 -22.82 -2.56
C CYS A 429 14.37 -21.42 -2.12
N LEU A 430 14.18 -21.07 -0.84
CA LEU A 430 14.67 -19.81 -0.29
C LEU A 430 16.21 -19.75 -0.30
N ALA A 431 16.92 -20.84 0.00
CA ALA A 431 18.37 -20.90 -0.02
C ALA A 431 18.93 -20.70 -1.43
N TRP A 432 18.22 -21.22 -2.44
CA TRP A 432 18.56 -21.04 -3.85
C TRP A 432 18.50 -19.57 -4.28
N VAL A 433 17.43 -18.85 -3.91
CA VAL A 433 17.22 -17.46 -4.35
C VAL A 433 17.74 -16.40 -3.38
N HIS A 434 17.90 -16.74 -2.10
CA HIS A 434 18.19 -15.79 -1.02
C HIS A 434 18.89 -16.47 0.18
N GLN A 435 20.13 -16.94 -0.03
CA GLN A 435 20.97 -17.67 0.94
C GLN A 435 21.00 -17.06 2.35
N TRP A 436 21.21 -15.75 2.47
CA TRP A 436 21.20 -15.06 3.77
C TRP A 436 19.87 -15.20 4.51
N GLY A 437 18.77 -15.17 3.76
CA GLY A 437 17.43 -15.32 4.29
C GLY A 437 17.20 -16.74 4.82
N ALA A 438 17.63 -17.75 4.06
CA ALA A 438 17.60 -19.14 4.50
C ALA A 438 18.45 -19.37 5.75
N ALA A 439 19.63 -18.75 5.84
CA ALA A 439 20.47 -18.79 7.04
C ALA A 439 19.75 -18.17 8.25
N CYS A 440 19.11 -17.01 8.08
CA CYS A 440 18.30 -16.38 9.14
C CYS A 440 17.17 -17.30 9.63
N VAL A 441 16.44 -17.95 8.71
CA VAL A 441 15.38 -18.92 9.07
C VAL A 441 15.96 -20.09 9.88
N ALA A 442 17.08 -20.67 9.43
CA ALA A 442 17.73 -21.79 10.11
C ALA A 442 18.23 -21.40 11.51
N LEU A 443 18.87 -20.23 11.64
CA LEU A 443 19.33 -19.69 12.92
C LEU A 443 18.17 -19.42 13.87
N GLY A 444 17.07 -18.83 13.38
CA GLY A 444 15.87 -18.59 14.17
C GLY A 444 15.25 -19.88 14.71
N ALA A 445 15.14 -20.90 13.86
CA ALA A 445 14.62 -22.21 14.26
C ALA A 445 15.56 -22.91 15.25
N GLY A 446 16.86 -22.93 14.95
CA GLY A 446 17.91 -23.50 15.80
C GLY A 446 17.97 -22.85 17.18
N ALA A 447 17.86 -21.52 17.25
CA ALA A 447 17.82 -20.78 18.51
C ALA A 447 16.67 -21.26 19.40
N VAL A 448 15.47 -21.48 18.86
CA VAL A 448 14.33 -21.96 19.65
C VAL A 448 14.52 -23.40 20.12
N LEU A 449 15.06 -24.27 19.25
CA LEU A 449 15.31 -25.68 19.58
C LEU A 449 16.41 -25.83 20.65
N PHE A 450 17.49 -25.07 20.54
CA PHE A 450 18.62 -25.11 21.47
C PHE A 450 18.28 -24.45 22.80
N LEU A 451 17.77 -23.22 22.78
CA LEU A 451 17.42 -22.48 24.00
C LEU A 451 16.25 -23.14 24.76
N GLY A 452 15.35 -23.83 24.06
CA GLY A 452 14.28 -24.61 24.70
C GLY A 452 14.81 -25.71 25.62
N ARG A 453 15.98 -26.28 25.29
CA ARG A 453 16.63 -27.30 26.13
C ARG A 453 17.37 -26.69 27.31
N THR A 454 18.02 -25.54 27.13
CA THR A 454 18.88 -24.93 28.15
C THR A 454 18.13 -24.00 29.11
N ILE A 455 17.22 -23.17 28.59
CA ILE A 455 16.47 -22.16 29.37
C ILE A 455 15.16 -22.75 29.92
N GLY A 456 14.60 -23.77 29.28
CA GLY A 456 13.27 -24.34 29.61
C GLY A 456 13.10 -24.79 31.07
N GLN A 457 14.18 -24.99 31.81
CA GLN A 457 14.14 -25.38 33.22
C GLN A 457 14.12 -24.21 34.22
N ARG A 458 14.37 -22.96 33.79
CA ARG A 458 14.47 -21.79 34.70
C ARG A 458 13.40 -20.72 34.39
N PRO A 459 12.53 -20.37 35.36
CA PRO A 459 11.51 -19.34 35.14
C PRO A 459 12.12 -17.93 35.14
N LEU A 460 12.40 -17.37 33.96
CA LEU A 460 12.86 -15.98 33.80
C LEU A 460 11.68 -14.99 33.92
N ARG A 461 11.17 -14.77 35.13
CA ARG A 461 10.01 -13.88 35.39
C ARG A 461 10.16 -12.42 34.89
N PRO A 462 11.29 -11.70 35.08
CA PRO A 462 11.40 -10.31 34.63
C PRO A 462 11.43 -10.16 33.09
N ALA A 463 11.83 -11.21 32.35
CA ALA A 463 11.96 -11.15 30.90
C ALA A 463 10.62 -11.01 30.16
N ARG A 464 9.47 -11.26 30.81
CA ARG A 464 8.15 -11.22 30.16
C ARG A 464 7.72 -9.84 29.68
N HIS A 465 8.23 -8.78 30.32
CA HIS A 465 7.90 -7.39 29.97
C HIS A 465 8.94 -6.76 29.03
N LEU A 466 10.11 -7.40 28.88
CA LEU A 466 11.20 -6.89 28.07
C LEU A 466 10.81 -6.63 26.60
N PRO A 467 10.08 -7.51 25.89
CA PRO A 467 9.65 -7.23 24.52
C PRO A 467 8.76 -5.98 24.40
N ALA A 468 7.92 -5.72 25.40
CA ALA A 468 7.04 -4.55 25.43
C ALA A 468 7.82 -3.26 25.63
N PHE A 469 8.77 -3.31 26.57
CA PHE A 469 9.65 -2.20 26.88
C PHE A 469 10.50 -1.85 25.66
N LEU A 470 11.12 -2.84 25.03
CA LEU A 470 11.88 -2.67 23.79
C LEU A 470 10.98 -2.17 22.65
N ALA A 471 9.74 -2.67 22.50
CA ALA A 471 8.81 -2.17 21.49
C ALA A 471 8.45 -0.70 21.72
N SER A 472 8.39 -0.27 22.98
CA SER A 472 8.14 1.14 23.35
C SER A 472 9.35 2.01 23.00
N ILE A 473 10.57 1.57 23.34
CA ILE A 473 11.82 2.25 22.95
C ILE A 473 11.93 2.34 21.43
N LEU A 474 11.70 1.25 20.72
CA LEU A 474 11.72 1.18 19.27
C LEU A 474 10.75 2.19 18.65
N THR A 475 9.51 2.23 19.14
CA THR A 475 8.52 3.21 18.67
C THR A 475 9.00 4.64 18.92
N ALA A 476 9.61 4.92 20.08
CA ALA A 476 10.16 6.24 20.39
C ALA A 476 11.35 6.61 19.48
N VAL A 477 12.28 5.68 19.23
CA VAL A 477 13.43 5.89 18.33
C VAL A 477 12.96 6.17 16.91
N LEU A 478 11.97 5.41 16.42
CA LEU A 478 11.38 5.64 15.10
C LEU A 478 10.69 7.00 15.01
N ALA A 479 9.90 7.37 16.03
CA ALA A 479 9.23 8.68 16.08
C ALA A 479 10.25 9.83 16.14
N TYR A 480 11.32 9.69 16.92
CA TYR A 480 12.41 10.67 16.97
C TYR A 480 13.09 10.83 15.62
N GLY A 481 13.41 9.73 14.93
CA GLY A 481 13.97 9.78 13.58
C GLY A 481 13.08 10.51 12.59
N GLN A 482 11.75 10.31 12.66
CA GLN A 482 10.81 11.05 11.83
C GLN A 482 10.71 12.53 12.21
N TRP A 483 10.80 12.88 13.49
CA TRP A 483 10.80 14.26 13.97
C TRP A 483 12.07 15.02 13.58
N ALA A 484 13.22 14.34 13.57
CA ALA A 484 14.51 14.93 13.21
C ALA A 484 14.57 15.32 11.72
N HIS A 485 13.90 14.55 10.86
CA HIS A 485 13.76 14.81 9.42
C HIS A 485 12.36 15.31 9.04
N ARG A 486 11.72 16.05 9.96
CA ARG A 486 10.36 16.53 9.73
C ARG A 486 10.32 17.60 8.66
N GLU A 487 9.32 17.49 7.80
CA GLU A 487 8.96 18.54 6.85
C GLU A 487 7.44 18.60 6.82
N HIS A 488 6.90 19.81 6.79
CA HIS A 488 5.47 20.02 6.75
C HIS A 488 5.08 20.52 5.37
N LEU A 489 4.31 19.71 4.64
CA LEU A 489 3.83 19.97 3.29
C LEU A 489 4.94 20.60 2.44
N PRO A 490 6.07 19.89 2.23
CA PRO A 490 7.22 20.47 1.59
C PRO A 490 6.85 21.02 0.20
N VAL A 491 7.26 22.25 -0.06
CA VAL A 491 7.18 22.94 -1.35
C VAL A 491 8.58 23.44 -1.67
N SER A 492 9.03 23.26 -2.91
CA SER A 492 10.35 23.72 -3.32
C SER A 492 10.44 25.26 -3.37
N SER A 493 11.66 25.81 -3.38
CA SER A 493 11.84 27.25 -3.55
C SER A 493 11.41 27.74 -4.93
N PHE A 494 11.56 26.90 -5.97
CA PHE A 494 11.09 27.17 -7.32
C PHE A 494 9.56 27.24 -7.38
N GLU A 495 8.85 26.24 -6.83
CA GLU A 495 7.39 26.21 -6.82
C GLU A 495 6.79 27.41 -6.07
N ARG A 496 7.40 27.84 -4.96
CA ARG A 496 6.98 29.07 -4.26
C ARG A 496 7.12 30.32 -5.14
N ARG A 497 8.24 30.46 -5.86
CA ARG A 497 8.44 31.58 -6.79
C ARG A 497 7.48 31.52 -7.97
N MET A 498 7.20 30.32 -8.48
CA MET A 498 6.25 30.07 -9.54
C MET A 498 4.84 30.50 -9.15
N VAL A 499 4.32 30.06 -8.00
CA VAL A 499 3.00 30.48 -7.49
C VAL A 499 2.95 32.01 -7.37
N HIS A 500 3.96 32.63 -6.75
CA HIS A 500 4.01 34.09 -6.61
C HIS A 500 4.01 34.83 -7.96
N TYR A 501 4.73 34.31 -8.95
CA TYR A 501 4.74 34.86 -10.30
C TYR A 501 3.37 34.75 -10.97
N LEU A 502 2.73 33.57 -10.89
CA LEU A 502 1.43 33.31 -11.51
C LEU A 502 0.31 34.15 -10.87
N GLU A 503 0.34 34.35 -9.55
CA GLU A 503 -0.61 35.21 -8.83
C GLU A 503 -0.42 36.70 -9.12
N GLY A 504 0.83 37.17 -9.30
CA GLY A 504 1.14 38.60 -9.38
C GLY A 504 1.27 39.17 -10.79
N ARG A 505 1.72 38.36 -11.76
CA ARG A 505 2.07 38.81 -13.12
C ARG A 505 1.63 37.86 -14.23
N GLY A 506 1.23 36.64 -13.87
CA GLY A 506 0.79 35.62 -14.81
C GLY A 506 -0.73 35.46 -14.81
N ASP A 507 -1.16 34.28 -15.28
CA ASP A 507 -2.54 33.83 -15.21
C ASP A 507 -2.65 32.85 -14.04
N GLY A 508 -3.26 33.28 -12.94
CA GLY A 508 -3.34 32.49 -11.69
C GLY A 508 -4.10 31.16 -11.82
N ASP A 509 -4.94 31.02 -12.84
CA ASP A 509 -5.70 29.78 -13.12
C ASP A 509 -5.14 28.99 -14.32
N ALA A 510 -4.01 29.42 -14.90
CA ALA A 510 -3.50 28.78 -16.09
C ALA A 510 -3.03 27.34 -15.83
N MET A 511 -3.33 26.47 -16.78
CA MET A 511 -2.80 25.12 -16.80
C MET A 511 -1.30 25.11 -17.09
N LEU A 512 -0.59 24.26 -16.34
CA LEU A 512 0.84 24.05 -16.43
C LEU A 512 1.12 22.73 -17.15
N VAL A 513 1.95 22.77 -18.19
CA VAL A 513 2.57 21.56 -18.75
C VAL A 513 3.86 21.29 -18.01
N THR A 514 4.05 20.06 -17.55
CA THR A 514 5.22 19.66 -16.74
C THR A 514 5.82 18.36 -17.27
N ASP A 515 6.99 17.94 -16.77
CA ASP A 515 7.47 16.56 -16.97
C ASP A 515 6.37 15.58 -16.52
N TYR A 516 6.03 14.60 -17.37
CA TYR A 516 4.99 13.62 -17.04
C TYR A 516 5.37 12.69 -15.87
N HIS A 517 6.62 12.69 -15.41
CA HIS A 517 7.04 12.01 -14.17
C HIS A 517 6.83 12.86 -12.92
N GLN A 518 6.40 14.11 -13.05
CA GLN A 518 6.22 14.98 -11.90
C GLN A 518 5.09 14.46 -11.01
N GLU A 519 5.35 14.41 -9.70
CA GLU A 519 4.37 14.02 -8.69
C GLU A 519 3.96 15.22 -7.84
N GLY A 520 2.65 15.36 -7.59
CA GLY A 520 2.15 16.25 -6.55
C GLY A 520 2.27 17.74 -6.83
N MET A 521 2.54 18.16 -8.07
CA MET A 521 2.71 19.58 -8.36
C MET A 521 1.39 20.34 -8.17
N GLN A 522 0.25 19.79 -8.59
CA GLN A 522 -1.06 20.40 -8.36
C GLN A 522 -1.34 20.58 -6.86
N ALA A 523 -1.03 19.56 -6.05
CA ALA A 523 -1.16 19.66 -4.60
C ALA A 523 -0.33 20.82 -4.02
N ARG A 524 0.90 21.00 -4.51
CA ARG A 524 1.86 21.98 -3.99
C ARG A 524 1.60 23.40 -4.46
N THR A 525 1.08 23.57 -5.67
CA THR A 525 0.94 24.88 -6.32
C THR A 525 -0.50 25.36 -6.33
N GLY A 526 -1.48 24.46 -6.24
CA GLY A 526 -2.90 24.79 -6.40
C GLY A 526 -3.29 25.12 -7.84
N HIS A 527 -2.43 24.84 -8.83
CA HIS A 527 -2.70 25.13 -10.24
C HIS A 527 -3.01 23.84 -11.01
N PRO A 528 -3.88 23.89 -12.05
CA PRO A 528 -4.11 22.74 -12.90
C PRO A 528 -2.83 22.32 -13.61
N ILE A 529 -2.54 21.02 -13.60
CA ILE A 529 -1.42 20.40 -14.31
C ILE A 529 -1.95 19.51 -15.43
N MET A 530 -1.30 19.58 -16.59
CA MET A 530 -1.70 18.83 -17.79
C MET A 530 -1.61 17.32 -17.59
N THR A 531 -0.47 16.85 -17.08
CA THR A 531 -0.27 15.46 -16.67
C THR A 531 0.62 15.39 -15.45
N ASP A 532 0.50 14.28 -14.72
CA ASP A 532 1.40 13.84 -13.67
C ASP A 532 1.78 12.36 -13.87
N MET A 533 2.64 11.85 -12.98
CA MET A 533 3.06 10.44 -13.01
C MET A 533 1.87 9.46 -12.88
N ALA A 534 0.83 9.84 -12.13
CA ALA A 534 -0.33 9.00 -11.89
C ALA A 534 -1.26 8.92 -13.11
N THR A 535 -1.27 9.93 -13.96
CA THR A 535 -2.21 10.14 -15.07
C THR A 535 -2.23 8.96 -16.03
N MET A 536 -1.06 8.48 -16.47
CA MET A 536 -0.98 7.30 -17.35
C MET A 536 -1.47 6.02 -16.65
N THR A 537 -1.36 5.94 -15.32
CA THR A 537 -1.76 4.77 -14.54
C THR A 537 -3.27 4.59 -14.47
N TRP A 538 -4.04 5.57 -14.95
CA TRP A 538 -5.49 5.52 -15.03
C TRP A 538 -6.00 4.71 -16.22
N ILE A 539 -5.17 4.45 -17.25
CA ILE A 539 -5.58 3.68 -18.43
C ILE A 539 -6.21 2.32 -18.03
N PRO A 540 -5.64 1.51 -17.11
CA PRO A 540 -6.27 0.26 -16.67
C PRO A 540 -7.43 0.45 -15.68
N TYR A 541 -7.63 1.64 -15.13
CA TYR A 541 -8.75 1.89 -14.21
C TYR A 541 -9.98 2.43 -14.95
N ARG A 542 -9.75 3.19 -16.03
CA ARG A 542 -10.78 3.73 -16.91
C ARG A 542 -10.29 3.70 -18.37
N PRO A 543 -10.37 2.52 -19.04
CA PRO A 543 -9.88 2.34 -20.40
C PRO A 543 -10.44 3.33 -21.41
N SER A 544 -11.66 3.83 -21.21
CA SER A 544 -12.28 4.83 -22.07
C SER A 544 -11.52 6.16 -22.12
N LEU A 545 -10.65 6.46 -21.15
CA LEU A 545 -9.74 7.61 -21.20
C LEU A 545 -8.46 7.32 -22.00
N GLY A 546 -8.22 6.06 -22.34
CA GLY A 546 -7.02 5.61 -23.05
C GLY A 546 -6.75 6.40 -24.33
N PRO A 547 -7.71 6.52 -25.26
CA PRO A 547 -7.49 7.26 -26.51
C PRO A 547 -7.12 8.74 -26.28
N ALA A 548 -7.78 9.40 -25.32
CA ALA A 548 -7.49 10.78 -24.95
C ALA A 548 -6.07 10.93 -24.40
N LEU A 549 -5.66 10.02 -23.52
CA LEU A 549 -4.30 9.97 -22.98
C LEU A 549 -3.27 9.64 -24.06
N ASP A 550 -3.58 8.74 -25.00
CA ASP A 550 -2.72 8.41 -26.13
C ASP A 550 -2.44 9.63 -27.01
N LYS A 551 -3.48 10.40 -27.36
CA LYS A 551 -3.34 11.66 -28.09
C LYS A 551 -2.51 12.67 -27.28
N LEU A 552 -2.91 12.93 -26.04
CA LEU A 552 -2.25 13.90 -25.17
C LEU A 552 -0.75 13.64 -25.02
N TYR A 553 -0.38 12.38 -24.76
CA TYR A 553 1.02 12.00 -24.61
C TYR A 553 1.78 12.02 -25.94
N GLY A 554 1.10 11.66 -27.04
CA GLY A 554 1.67 11.74 -28.39
C GLY A 554 2.01 13.17 -28.78
N ASP A 555 1.08 14.10 -28.54
CA ASP A 555 1.19 15.49 -28.96
C ASP A 555 2.17 16.28 -28.07
N LEU A 556 2.16 16.04 -26.76
CA LEU A 556 3.02 16.79 -25.83
C LEU A 556 4.39 16.16 -25.61
N TYR A 557 4.49 14.84 -25.49
CA TYR A 557 5.72 14.13 -25.09
C TYR A 557 6.33 13.26 -26.19
N GLY A 558 5.70 13.19 -27.37
CA GLY A 558 6.25 12.49 -28.54
C GLY A 558 6.13 10.96 -28.48
N PHE A 559 5.33 10.40 -27.56
CA PHE A 559 5.10 8.95 -27.49
C PHE A 559 3.63 8.60 -27.29
N ARG A 560 3.22 7.47 -27.86
CA ARG A 560 1.84 6.95 -27.83
C ARG A 560 1.83 5.55 -27.24
N PHE A 561 0.87 5.25 -26.39
CA PHE A 561 0.68 3.92 -25.82
C PHE A 561 0.13 2.92 -26.85
N SER A 562 -0.48 3.40 -27.92
CA SER A 562 -0.99 2.57 -29.03
C SER A 562 0.10 2.04 -29.96
N MET A 563 1.31 2.61 -29.92
CA MET A 563 2.42 2.21 -30.79
C MET A 563 3.16 0.96 -30.27
N PRO A 564 3.66 0.09 -31.17
CA PRO A 564 4.57 -0.99 -30.82
C PRO A 564 5.87 -0.50 -30.14
N PRO A 565 6.47 -1.31 -29.26
CA PRO A 565 7.74 -0.99 -28.62
C PRO A 565 8.86 -0.85 -29.66
N GLY A 566 9.71 0.18 -29.48
CA GLY A 566 10.82 0.49 -30.38
C GLY A 566 10.48 1.47 -31.51
N GLU A 567 9.20 1.82 -31.68
CA GLU A 567 8.80 2.88 -32.62
C GLU A 567 8.93 4.29 -32.04
N HIS A 568 9.06 4.42 -30.71
CA HIS A 568 9.45 5.67 -30.08
C HIS A 568 10.94 5.93 -30.32
N ARG A 569 11.23 6.80 -31.29
CA ARG A 569 12.61 7.05 -31.73
C ARG A 569 13.37 8.04 -30.85
N GLN A 570 12.68 8.86 -30.05
CA GLN A 570 13.29 9.95 -29.30
C GLN A 570 12.78 9.98 -27.84
N PRO A 571 13.67 10.22 -26.86
CA PRO A 571 13.27 10.59 -25.51
C PRO A 571 12.40 11.86 -25.50
N TRP A 572 11.43 11.93 -24.59
CA TRP A 572 10.48 13.05 -24.51
C TRP A 572 11.15 14.42 -24.37
N PHE A 573 12.31 14.50 -23.70
CA PHE A 573 13.03 15.76 -23.51
C PHE A 573 13.69 16.26 -24.80
N GLU A 574 14.05 15.37 -25.72
CA GLU A 574 14.54 15.76 -27.05
C GLU A 574 13.37 16.28 -27.89
N HIS A 575 12.19 15.66 -27.76
CA HIS A 575 10.98 16.12 -28.41
C HIS A 575 10.59 17.54 -27.97
N TRP A 576 10.72 17.85 -26.68
CA TRP A 576 10.50 19.21 -26.17
C TRP A 576 11.55 20.22 -26.64
N ARG A 577 12.84 19.85 -26.63
CA ARG A 577 13.94 20.71 -27.07
C ARG A 577 13.87 21.04 -28.56
N ALA A 578 13.42 20.10 -29.38
CA ALA A 578 13.30 20.28 -30.83
C ALA A 578 12.08 21.13 -31.23
N ARG A 579 11.14 21.37 -30.32
CA ARG A 579 9.90 22.07 -30.60
C ARG A 579 10.13 23.58 -30.68
N THR A 580 9.69 24.18 -31.78
CA THR A 580 9.74 25.61 -32.03
C THR A 580 8.71 26.37 -31.20
N GLN A 581 8.93 27.68 -31.03
CA GLN A 581 7.97 28.58 -30.40
C GLN A 581 6.55 28.47 -30.99
N GLN A 582 6.43 28.39 -32.33
CA GLN A 582 5.14 28.31 -33.03
C GLN A 582 4.39 27.01 -32.72
N GLU A 583 5.11 25.89 -32.61
CA GLU A 583 4.50 24.61 -32.24
C GLU A 583 4.01 24.64 -30.79
N TRP A 584 4.77 25.27 -29.88
CA TRP A 584 4.34 25.48 -28.50
C TRP A 584 3.10 26.38 -28.40
N LEU A 585 3.04 27.46 -29.18
CA LEU A 585 1.87 28.33 -29.32
C LEU A 585 0.63 27.54 -29.76
N ARG A 586 0.76 26.79 -30.86
CA ARG A 586 -0.33 25.94 -31.38
C ARG A 586 -0.84 24.94 -30.33
N LEU A 587 0.06 24.31 -29.59
CA LEU A 587 -0.31 23.37 -28.52
C LEU A 587 -0.94 24.08 -27.32
N GLY A 588 -0.43 25.27 -26.96
CA GLY A 588 -0.99 26.11 -25.90
C GLY A 588 -2.42 26.54 -26.20
N GLU A 589 -2.69 26.94 -27.45
CA GLU A 589 -4.04 27.23 -27.96
C GLU A 589 -4.93 25.98 -27.98
N GLU A 590 -4.42 24.87 -28.50
CA GLU A 590 -5.17 23.62 -28.62
C GLU A 590 -5.59 23.10 -27.24
N TYR A 591 -4.68 23.06 -26.28
CA TYR A 591 -4.89 22.45 -24.98
C TYR A 591 -5.20 23.43 -23.86
N ASP A 592 -5.25 24.74 -24.13
CA ASP A 592 -5.48 25.81 -23.15
C ASP A 592 -4.47 25.80 -21.99
N PHE A 593 -3.16 25.71 -22.31
CA PHE A 593 -2.09 25.93 -21.35
C PHE A 593 -1.24 27.14 -21.72
N ARG A 594 -0.73 27.85 -20.72
CA ARG A 594 0.03 29.09 -20.92
C ARG A 594 1.47 29.02 -20.43
N TYR A 595 1.82 27.95 -19.73
CA TYR A 595 3.13 27.80 -19.12
C TYR A 595 3.65 26.37 -19.25
N VAL A 596 4.97 26.27 -19.40
CA VAL A 596 5.71 25.01 -19.42
C VAL A 596 6.75 25.03 -18.31
N VAL A 597 6.67 24.06 -17.40
CA VAL A 597 7.69 23.80 -16.39
C VAL A 597 8.60 22.70 -16.90
N ALA A 598 9.84 23.04 -17.23
CA ALA A 598 10.83 22.09 -17.74
C ALA A 598 11.99 21.93 -16.76
N PRO A 599 12.63 20.73 -16.69
CA PRO A 599 13.93 20.57 -16.06
C PRO A 599 14.95 21.58 -16.58
N ALA A 600 15.84 22.07 -15.71
CA ALA A 600 16.80 23.13 -16.04
C ALA A 600 17.79 22.77 -17.16
N PHE A 601 18.02 21.47 -17.40
CA PHE A 601 18.86 20.97 -18.51
C PHE A 601 18.15 20.98 -19.87
N ILE A 602 16.86 21.35 -19.90
CA ILE A 602 16.06 21.50 -21.12
C ILE A 602 15.83 22.99 -21.35
N GLU A 603 16.45 23.50 -22.42
CA GLU A 603 16.17 24.82 -22.95
C GLU A 603 15.06 24.72 -23.99
N LEU A 604 14.01 25.51 -23.81
CA LEU A 604 12.88 25.59 -24.72
C LEU A 604 12.96 26.89 -25.53
N ASP A 605 12.51 26.85 -26.78
CA ASP A 605 12.34 28.03 -27.63
C ASP A 605 11.09 28.83 -27.19
N LEU A 606 11.13 29.34 -25.96
CA LEU A 606 10.06 30.08 -25.30
C LEU A 606 10.64 31.15 -24.38
N PRO A 607 9.94 32.28 -24.16
CA PRO A 607 10.32 33.26 -23.15
C PRO A 607 10.45 32.65 -21.74
N LEU A 608 11.63 32.80 -21.14
CA LEU A 608 11.89 32.36 -19.77
C LEU A 608 11.21 33.31 -18.77
N ALA A 609 10.32 32.79 -17.94
CA ALA A 609 9.62 33.53 -16.89
C ALA A 609 10.35 33.43 -15.54
N ILE A 610 10.80 32.24 -15.17
CA ILE A 610 11.52 31.99 -13.91
C ILE A 610 12.63 30.98 -14.14
N GLU A 611 13.81 31.30 -13.62
CA GLU A 611 14.91 30.36 -13.52
C GLU A 611 15.04 29.77 -12.10
N GLY A 612 15.31 28.47 -12.03
CA GLY A 612 15.61 27.73 -10.82
C GLY A 612 16.76 26.75 -11.05
N ALA A 613 17.27 26.17 -9.96
CA ALA A 613 18.42 25.26 -10.03
C ALA A 613 18.11 23.96 -10.78
N GLU A 614 16.90 23.42 -10.60
CA GLU A 614 16.48 22.14 -11.18
C GLU A 614 15.38 22.29 -12.24
N GLN A 615 14.68 23.42 -12.24
CA GLN A 615 13.51 23.67 -13.08
C GLN A 615 13.48 25.11 -13.59
N ARG A 616 12.83 25.31 -14.73
CA ARG A 616 12.57 26.60 -15.39
C ARG A 616 11.09 26.70 -15.72
N LEU A 617 10.52 27.90 -15.57
CA LEU A 617 9.17 28.22 -16.02
C LEU A 617 9.29 29.04 -17.31
N TYR A 618 8.65 28.57 -18.37
CA TYR A 618 8.54 29.26 -19.64
C TYR A 618 7.10 29.73 -19.87
N ARG A 619 6.92 30.89 -20.49
CA ARG A 619 5.62 31.47 -20.85
C ARG A 619 5.35 31.25 -22.34
N ILE A 620 4.13 30.86 -22.69
CA ILE A 620 3.65 30.87 -24.09
C ILE A 620 3.26 32.31 -24.45
N PRO A 621 3.85 32.92 -25.49
CA PRO A 621 3.60 34.32 -25.85
C PRO A 621 2.32 34.43 -26.67
N MET A 622 1.18 34.28 -26.00
CA MET A 622 -0.12 34.51 -26.63
C MET A 622 -0.23 35.99 -27.02
N GLU A 623 -0.77 36.27 -28.21
CA GLU A 623 -1.18 37.64 -28.52
C GLU A 623 -2.22 38.06 -27.49
N ASP A 624 -1.96 39.14 -26.76
CA ASP A 624 -2.99 39.73 -25.91
C ASP A 624 -4.19 40.05 -26.83
N PRO A 625 -5.41 39.60 -26.48
CA PRO A 625 -6.59 39.95 -27.26
C PRO A 625 -6.58 41.47 -27.39
N ALA A 626 -6.51 42.00 -28.61
CA ALA A 626 -6.44 43.44 -28.84
C ALA A 626 -7.51 44.15 -27.99
N GLU A 627 -7.06 44.95 -27.01
CA GLU A 627 -7.92 45.64 -26.04
C GLU A 627 -8.91 46.62 -26.68
#